data_AF-F4NSN7-F1
#
_entry.id   AF-F4NSN7-F1
#
_cell.length_a   1.000
_cell.length_b   1.000
_cell.length_c   1.000
_cell.angle_alpha   90.00
_cell.angle_beta   90.00
_cell.angle_gamma   90.00
#
_symmetry.space_group_name_H-M   'P 1'
#
loop_
_entity.id
_entity.type
_entity.pdbx_description
1 polymer ?
#
loop_
_entity_poly.entity_id
_entity_poly.type
_entity_poly.pdbx_seq_one_letter_code
_entity_poly.pdbx_strand_id
1 'polypeptide(L)'
;MFSRAIIPCRLRYYSTPTAALNLWVKHNGGPSTQVSTKSCINIDDFAKKVKQELNTSSQIALFTSLDKEALRPGLAVKELLKTDEFKNNTDESPLFVKIIPVTSDSIASKTIYVQDIDEECKPVDRFTEVVVENDTDLRQILGSKGEALYQLSNPKKRITKLKQLIDGEKYNVYSRYEQSFADEVRWQKKENAAMEEEVALALKNYLHLHLGSAVIDMPTDVLGSNGNIVQEWDAAFKVDDVLYLCEAKHVMSTDKLPKISQRIQTFKEQFQPHAQEQLSIGINKIIGIACATYFPPLVRKEAHDLGLICVYPSDWRYRVDKTLPIEFKIER
;
A
#
# COMPACT_ATOMS: atom_id res chain seq x y z
N MET A 1 -47.97 -52.29 -41.38
CA MET A 1 -46.96 -51.78 -40.43
C MET A 1 -46.45 -50.45 -40.96
N PHE A 2 -46.98 -49.33 -40.46
CA PHE A 2 -46.59 -47.99 -40.90
C PHE A 2 -45.96 -47.22 -39.72
N SER A 3 -44.73 -46.76 -39.96
CA SER A 3 -44.16 -45.44 -39.62
C SER A 3 -44.39 -44.85 -38.21
N ARG A 4 -43.28 -44.55 -37.52
CA ARG A 4 -42.77 -43.16 -37.38
C ARG A 4 -41.50 -43.13 -36.52
N ALA A 5 -40.41 -42.66 -37.13
CA ALA A 5 -39.22 -42.22 -36.42
C ALA A 5 -39.52 -40.88 -35.72
N ILE A 6 -39.27 -40.82 -34.41
CA ILE A 6 -39.36 -39.59 -33.63
C ILE A 6 -38.05 -38.83 -33.79
N ILE A 7 -38.08 -37.73 -34.55
CA ILE A 7 -37.02 -36.73 -34.59
C ILE A 7 -37.18 -35.84 -33.36
N PRO A 8 -36.16 -35.68 -32.49
CA PRO A 8 -36.25 -34.70 -31.42
C PRO A 8 -36.09 -33.30 -32.03
N CYS A 9 -37.18 -32.56 -32.07
CA CYS A 9 -37.18 -31.12 -32.31
C CYS A 9 -36.33 -30.44 -31.22
N ARG A 10 -35.07 -30.12 -31.55
CA ARG A 10 -34.32 -29.09 -30.84
C ARG A 10 -35.03 -27.76 -31.06
N LEU A 11 -35.80 -27.31 -30.08
CA LEU A 11 -36.24 -25.93 -29.96
C LEU A 11 -35.00 -25.03 -29.88
N ARG A 12 -34.58 -24.48 -31.02
CA ARG A 12 -33.67 -23.34 -31.04
C ARG A 12 -34.45 -22.14 -30.52
N TYR A 13 -34.24 -21.79 -29.26
CA TYR A 13 -34.55 -20.45 -28.78
C TYR A 13 -33.66 -19.46 -29.54
N TYR A 14 -34.19 -18.90 -30.62
CA TYR A 14 -33.63 -17.69 -31.20
C TYR A 14 -33.97 -16.53 -30.25
N SER A 15 -33.10 -16.34 -29.26
CA SER A 15 -33.00 -15.03 -28.60
C SER A 15 -32.43 -14.10 -29.64
N THR A 16 -33.25 -13.25 -30.27
CA THR A 16 -32.73 -12.13 -31.03
C THR A 16 -31.80 -11.34 -30.11
N PRO A 17 -30.50 -11.17 -30.45
CA PRO A 17 -29.64 -10.28 -29.70
C PRO A 17 -30.25 -8.89 -29.86
N THR A 18 -30.87 -8.38 -28.80
CA THR A 18 -31.24 -6.97 -28.76
C THR A 18 -29.92 -6.23 -28.83
N ALA A 19 -29.61 -5.62 -29.99
CA ALA A 19 -28.38 -4.87 -30.18
C ALA A 19 -28.22 -3.93 -28.99
N ALA A 20 -27.03 -3.92 -28.38
CA ALA A 20 -26.75 -3.06 -27.24
C ALA A 20 -26.94 -1.62 -27.70
N LEU A 21 -28.05 -1.01 -27.31
CA LEU A 21 -28.35 0.39 -27.59
C LEU A 21 -27.55 1.23 -26.61
N ASN A 22 -26.80 2.19 -27.12
CA ASN A 22 -26.23 3.26 -26.31
C ASN A 22 -27.24 4.41 -26.30
N LEU A 23 -27.47 4.98 -25.13
CA LEU A 23 -28.31 6.18 -24.98
C LEU A 23 -27.41 7.38 -24.70
N TRP A 24 -27.69 8.49 -25.38
CA TRP A 24 -27.11 9.79 -25.14
C TRP A 24 -27.67 10.38 -23.84
N VAL A 25 -26.76 10.76 -22.94
CA VAL A 25 -27.06 11.42 -21.67
C VAL A 25 -26.27 12.73 -21.57
N LYS A 26 -26.84 13.75 -20.93
CA LYS A 26 -26.24 15.07 -20.76
C LYS A 26 -26.37 15.57 -19.33
N HIS A 27 -25.26 16.04 -18.77
CA HIS A 27 -25.20 16.62 -17.43
C HIS A 27 -24.77 18.10 -17.50
N ASN A 28 -25.53 18.99 -16.84
CA ASN A 28 -25.22 20.41 -16.56
C ASN A 28 -24.43 21.16 -17.66
N GLY A 29 -25.05 21.36 -18.84
CA GLY A 29 -24.46 22.17 -19.91
C GLY A 29 -23.23 21.57 -20.60
N GLY A 30 -22.71 20.43 -20.14
CA GLY A 30 -21.61 19.70 -20.76
C GLY A 30 -22.02 18.97 -22.05
N PRO A 31 -21.05 18.38 -22.77
CA PRO A 31 -21.33 17.59 -23.97
C PRO A 31 -22.15 16.34 -23.63
N SER A 32 -22.98 15.90 -24.57
CA SER A 32 -23.72 14.63 -24.47
C SER A 32 -22.73 13.45 -24.56
N THR A 33 -22.90 12.42 -23.74
CA THR A 33 -22.09 11.19 -23.78
C THR A 33 -22.98 9.96 -23.99
N GLN A 34 -22.42 8.89 -24.56
CA GLN A 34 -23.15 7.64 -24.80
C GLN A 34 -22.95 6.66 -23.64
N VAL A 35 -24.05 6.18 -23.07
CA VAL A 35 -24.04 5.17 -22.01
C VAL A 35 -24.73 3.90 -22.49
N SER A 36 -24.05 2.76 -22.34
CA SER A 36 -24.56 1.48 -22.83
C SER A 36 -25.68 0.90 -21.96
N THR A 37 -26.82 0.57 -22.56
CA THR A 37 -27.94 -0.12 -21.89
C THR A 37 -27.72 -1.63 -21.72
N LYS A 38 -26.58 -2.16 -22.17
CA LYS A 38 -26.27 -3.60 -22.09
C LYS A 38 -26.38 -4.11 -20.65
N SER A 39 -27.14 -5.17 -20.41
CA SER A 39 -27.36 -5.75 -19.07
C SER A 39 -28.12 -4.85 -18.08
N CYS A 40 -28.72 -3.75 -18.51
CA CYS A 40 -29.63 -2.96 -17.67
C CYS A 40 -31.04 -3.55 -17.78
N ILE A 41 -31.62 -3.97 -16.65
CA ILE A 41 -32.99 -4.49 -16.61
C ILE A 41 -33.97 -3.32 -16.47
N ASN A 42 -33.63 -2.35 -15.62
CA ASN A 42 -34.43 -1.19 -15.29
C ASN A 42 -33.60 0.11 -15.25
N ILE A 43 -34.28 1.22 -14.96
CA ILE A 43 -33.67 2.55 -14.83
C ILE A 43 -32.60 2.62 -13.73
N ASP A 44 -32.72 1.85 -12.66
CA ASP A 44 -31.72 1.86 -11.58
C ASP A 44 -30.38 1.27 -12.04
N ASP A 45 -30.43 0.20 -12.82
CA ASP A 45 -29.23 -0.39 -13.42
C ASP A 45 -28.58 0.56 -14.43
N PHE A 46 -29.39 1.27 -15.21
CA PHE A 46 -28.89 2.26 -16.16
C PHE A 46 -28.30 3.48 -15.45
N ALA A 47 -28.95 3.98 -14.40
CA ALA A 47 -28.46 5.08 -13.59
C ALA A 47 -27.10 4.77 -12.95
N LYS A 48 -26.85 3.53 -12.49
CA LYS A 48 -25.53 3.11 -12.00
C LYS A 48 -24.43 3.25 -13.06
N LYS A 49 -24.73 2.92 -14.31
CA LYS A 49 -23.76 3.09 -15.41
C LYS A 49 -23.53 4.54 -15.77
N VAL A 50 -24.59 5.36 -15.77
CA VAL A 50 -24.47 6.80 -15.97
C VAL A 50 -23.57 7.42 -14.88
N LYS A 51 -23.69 6.97 -13.62
CA LYS A 51 -22.79 7.41 -12.54
C LYS A 51 -21.33 7.05 -12.78
N GLN A 52 -21.07 5.84 -13.29
CA GLN A 52 -19.72 5.40 -13.64
C GLN A 52 -19.14 6.26 -14.77
N GLU A 53 -19.92 6.51 -15.82
CA GLU A 53 -19.50 7.34 -16.96
C GLU A 53 -19.23 8.80 -16.55
N LEU A 54 -20.06 9.35 -15.65
CA LEU A 54 -19.90 10.71 -15.12
C LEU A 54 -18.92 10.80 -13.94
N ASN A 55 -18.29 9.69 -13.54
CA ASN A 55 -17.40 9.58 -12.38
C ASN A 55 -17.97 10.25 -11.10
N THR A 56 -19.22 9.95 -10.76
CA THR A 56 -19.90 10.54 -9.59
C THR A 56 -20.45 9.48 -8.63
N SER A 57 -20.27 9.73 -7.32
CA SER A 57 -20.87 8.93 -6.25
C SER A 57 -22.26 9.41 -5.84
N SER A 58 -22.68 10.59 -6.31
CA SER A 58 -23.94 11.24 -5.92
C SER A 58 -25.17 10.49 -6.43
N GLN A 59 -26.34 10.75 -5.81
CA GLN A 59 -27.61 10.31 -6.39
C GLN A 59 -27.89 11.09 -7.68
N ILE A 60 -28.46 10.42 -8.67
CA ILE A 60 -28.82 11.03 -9.95
C ILE A 60 -30.27 10.73 -10.26
N ALA A 61 -30.95 11.69 -10.87
CA ALA A 61 -32.23 11.48 -11.53
C ALA A 61 -32.08 11.69 -13.04
N LEU A 62 -32.79 10.86 -13.79
CA LEU A 62 -32.81 10.89 -15.25
C LEU A 62 -34.13 11.49 -15.72
N PHE A 63 -34.06 12.32 -16.76
CA PHE A 63 -35.21 13.04 -17.30
C PHE A 63 -35.20 12.94 -18.82
N THR A 64 -36.37 12.85 -19.45
CA THR A 64 -36.49 12.93 -20.92
C THR A 64 -36.51 14.38 -21.43
N SER A 65 -36.81 15.32 -20.55
CA SER A 65 -36.66 16.77 -20.76
C SER A 65 -36.51 17.46 -19.40
N LEU A 66 -35.87 18.62 -19.33
CA LEU A 66 -35.67 19.37 -18.08
C LEU A 66 -36.98 19.84 -17.42
N ASP A 67 -38.06 19.94 -18.21
CA ASP A 67 -39.40 20.36 -17.77
C ASP A 67 -40.31 19.17 -17.41
N LYS A 68 -39.84 17.93 -17.58
CA LYS A 68 -40.58 16.71 -17.24
C LYS A 68 -40.20 16.19 -15.86
N GLU A 69 -41.04 15.32 -15.31
CA GLU A 69 -40.72 14.59 -14.09
C GLU A 69 -39.56 13.61 -14.31
N ALA A 70 -38.88 13.27 -13.22
CA ALA A 70 -37.84 12.25 -13.23
C ALA A 70 -38.42 10.89 -13.62
N LEU A 71 -37.63 10.11 -14.37
CA LEU A 71 -37.94 8.72 -14.67
C LEU A 71 -38.05 7.92 -13.38
N ARG A 72 -39.15 7.16 -13.26
CA ARG A 72 -39.44 6.38 -12.06
C ARG A 72 -38.43 5.23 -11.89
N PRO A 73 -37.90 5.01 -10.67
CA PRO A 73 -37.13 3.82 -10.33
C PRO A 73 -37.89 2.53 -10.69
N GLY A 74 -37.16 1.45 -11.00
CA GLY A 74 -37.73 0.15 -11.35
C GLY A 74 -38.37 0.06 -12.74
N LEU A 75 -38.53 1.17 -13.47
CA LEU A 75 -39.09 1.17 -14.81
C LEU A 75 -38.21 0.37 -15.78
N ALA A 76 -38.82 -0.56 -16.53
CA ALA A 76 -38.08 -1.47 -17.38
C ALA A 76 -37.48 -0.75 -18.60
N VAL A 77 -36.18 -0.96 -18.87
CA VAL A 77 -35.50 -0.32 -20.01
C VAL A 77 -36.15 -0.73 -21.33
N LYS A 78 -36.60 -1.99 -21.43
CA LYS A 78 -37.28 -2.51 -22.63
C LYS A 78 -38.62 -1.83 -22.93
N GLU A 79 -39.29 -1.29 -21.91
CA GLU A 79 -40.54 -0.55 -22.08
C GLU A 79 -40.25 0.90 -22.48
N LEU A 80 -39.22 1.50 -21.90
CA LEU A 80 -38.77 2.84 -22.25
C LEU A 80 -38.29 2.94 -23.70
N LEU A 81 -37.53 1.96 -24.19
CA LEU A 81 -37.08 1.94 -25.59
C LEU A 81 -38.22 1.89 -26.62
N LYS A 82 -39.47 1.64 -26.20
CA LYS A 82 -40.64 1.66 -27.09
C LYS A 82 -41.30 3.03 -27.20
N THR A 83 -40.99 3.97 -26.31
CA THR A 83 -41.55 5.32 -26.34
C THR A 83 -40.80 6.18 -27.35
N ASP A 84 -41.50 7.14 -27.96
CA ASP A 84 -40.93 7.96 -29.03
C ASP A 84 -39.79 8.87 -28.53
N GLU A 85 -39.81 9.20 -27.24
CA GLU A 85 -38.78 9.98 -26.54
C GLU A 85 -37.42 9.26 -26.51
N PHE A 86 -37.41 7.93 -26.41
CA PHE A 86 -36.17 7.14 -26.37
C PHE A 86 -35.77 6.61 -27.74
N LYS A 87 -36.72 6.42 -28.66
CA LYS A 87 -36.40 6.11 -30.07
C LYS A 87 -35.65 7.26 -30.75
N ASN A 88 -35.98 8.50 -30.37
CA ASN A 88 -35.37 9.70 -30.91
C ASN A 88 -34.21 10.23 -30.05
N ASN A 89 -33.63 9.37 -29.21
CA ASN A 89 -32.51 9.76 -28.36
C ASN A 89 -31.24 9.96 -29.20
N THR A 90 -30.83 11.21 -29.33
CA THR A 90 -29.63 11.66 -30.05
C THR A 90 -28.79 12.55 -29.15
N ASP A 91 -27.62 12.95 -29.62
CA ASP A 91 -26.77 13.95 -28.95
C ASP A 91 -27.46 15.32 -28.82
N GLU A 92 -28.31 15.67 -29.80
CA GLU A 92 -29.19 16.87 -29.80
C GLU A 92 -30.42 16.71 -28.90
N SER A 93 -30.90 15.49 -28.69
CA SER A 93 -32.03 15.15 -27.81
C SER A 93 -31.66 14.08 -26.76
N PRO A 94 -30.74 14.39 -25.83
CA PRO A 94 -30.24 13.43 -24.85
C PRO A 94 -31.19 13.29 -23.65
N LEU A 95 -30.97 12.25 -22.85
CA LEU A 95 -31.52 12.18 -21.49
C LEU A 95 -30.76 13.15 -20.59
N PHE A 96 -31.50 13.95 -19.83
CA PHE A 96 -30.89 14.89 -18.90
C PHE A 96 -30.62 14.20 -17.57
N VAL A 97 -29.41 14.37 -17.06
CA VAL A 97 -29.00 13.90 -15.74
C VAL A 97 -28.98 15.11 -14.82
N LYS A 98 -29.80 15.12 -13.77
CA LYS A 98 -29.61 16.02 -12.63
C LYS A 98 -28.98 15.22 -11.51
N ILE A 99 -27.83 15.68 -11.03
CA ILE A 99 -27.31 15.23 -9.75
C ILE A 99 -28.30 15.74 -8.71
N ILE A 100 -28.92 14.81 -7.98
CA ILE A 100 -29.65 15.15 -6.78
C ILE A 100 -28.54 15.40 -5.76
N PRO A 101 -28.26 16.67 -5.37
CA PRO A 101 -27.42 16.90 -4.21
C PRO A 101 -28.07 16.10 -3.11
N VAL A 102 -27.30 15.20 -2.49
CA VAL A 102 -27.79 14.35 -1.41
C VAL A 102 -28.46 15.31 -0.42
N THR A 103 -29.80 15.34 -0.41
CA THR A 103 -30.51 16.01 0.66
C THR A 103 -29.98 15.32 1.89
N SER A 104 -29.30 16.11 2.70
CA SER A 104 -28.68 15.71 3.94
C SER A 104 -29.75 15.18 4.88
N ASP A 105 -30.16 13.93 4.66
CA ASP A 105 -30.49 13.04 5.74
C ASP A 105 -29.16 12.78 6.48
N SER A 106 -28.78 13.79 7.26
CA SER A 106 -27.90 13.77 8.41
C SER A 106 -27.11 12.47 8.57
N ILE A 107 -25.99 12.37 7.85
CA ILE A 107 -24.77 12.02 8.55
C ILE A 107 -24.05 13.35 8.70
N ALA A 108 -24.45 14.11 9.73
CA ALA A 108 -23.64 15.22 10.19
C ALA A 108 -22.20 14.70 10.30
N SER A 109 -21.24 15.47 9.78
CA SER A 109 -19.83 15.20 10.06
C SER A 109 -19.69 14.98 11.56
N LYS A 110 -18.87 14.00 11.93
CA LYS A 110 -18.66 13.66 13.34
C LYS A 110 -17.27 14.09 13.72
N THR A 111 -17.20 14.92 14.75
CA THR A 111 -15.95 15.24 15.41
C THR A 111 -15.69 14.14 16.43
N ILE A 112 -14.57 13.44 16.31
CA ILE A 112 -14.18 12.37 17.22
C ILE A 112 -12.77 12.62 17.76
N TYR A 113 -12.43 11.94 18.85
CA TYR A 113 -11.10 12.03 19.46
C TYR A 113 -10.42 10.67 19.40
N VAL A 114 -9.36 10.54 18.62
CA VAL A 114 -8.62 9.28 18.45
C VAL A 114 -7.38 9.30 19.33
N GLN A 115 -7.22 8.27 20.16
CA GLN A 115 -6.05 8.15 21.04
C GLN A 115 -4.78 7.95 20.22
N ASP A 116 -3.74 8.72 20.53
CA ASP A 116 -2.43 8.60 19.91
C ASP A 116 -1.71 7.35 20.43
N ILE A 117 -0.78 6.82 19.62
CA ILE A 117 0.10 5.70 19.97
C ILE A 117 1.55 6.14 19.88
N ASP A 118 2.41 5.60 20.75
CA ASP A 118 3.86 5.81 20.69
C ASP A 118 4.55 4.89 19.66
N GLU A 119 5.87 5.01 19.56
CA GLU A 119 6.71 4.19 18.68
C GLU A 119 6.66 2.69 19.01
N GLU A 120 6.25 2.32 20.22
CA GLU A 120 6.03 0.93 20.65
C GLU A 120 4.58 0.45 20.41
N CYS A 121 3.78 1.26 19.70
CA CYS A 121 2.35 1.03 19.47
C CYS A 121 1.53 0.95 20.76
N LYS A 122 1.97 1.60 21.85
CA LYS A 122 1.21 1.71 23.09
C LYS A 122 0.35 2.97 23.07
N PRO A 123 -0.90 2.91 23.54
CA PRO A 123 -1.73 4.11 23.68
C PRO A 123 -1.08 5.08 24.67
N VAL A 124 -0.95 6.34 24.27
CA VAL A 124 -0.52 7.43 25.15
C VAL A 124 -1.72 8.26 25.62
N ASP A 125 -1.58 9.01 26.71
CA ASP A 125 -2.65 9.88 27.22
C ASP A 125 -2.73 11.19 26.41
N ARG A 126 -2.91 11.04 25.10
CA ARG A 126 -3.05 12.13 24.14
C ARG A 126 -4.08 11.72 23.10
N PHE A 127 -4.92 12.67 22.69
CA PHE A 127 -5.97 12.45 21.69
C PHE A 127 -5.84 13.48 20.57
N THR A 128 -5.97 13.00 19.35
CA THR A 128 -6.09 13.83 18.15
C THR A 128 -7.56 14.00 17.81
N GLU A 129 -8.02 15.25 17.72
CA GLU A 129 -9.36 15.58 17.22
C GLU A 129 -9.40 15.38 15.70
N VAL A 130 -10.42 14.69 15.21
CA VAL A 130 -10.61 14.43 13.78
C VAL A 130 -12.07 14.63 13.40
N VAL A 131 -12.31 15.39 12.33
CA VAL A 131 -13.62 15.51 11.70
C VAL A 131 -13.76 14.44 10.63
N VAL A 132 -14.80 13.62 10.74
CA VAL A 132 -15.08 12.51 9.82
C VAL A 132 -16.36 12.83 9.05
N GLU A 133 -16.23 13.11 7.76
CA GLU A 133 -17.34 13.50 6.89
C GLU A 133 -17.91 12.30 6.14
N ASN A 134 -17.07 11.27 5.88
CA ASN A 134 -17.46 10.08 5.13
C ASN A 134 -16.68 8.81 5.57
N ASP A 135 -17.07 7.64 5.04
CA ASP A 135 -16.41 6.36 5.34
C ASP A 135 -14.96 6.29 4.82
N THR A 136 -14.57 7.11 3.83
CA THR A 136 -13.19 7.21 3.35
C THR A 136 -12.31 7.90 4.37
N ASP A 137 -12.77 8.98 4.99
CA ASP A 137 -12.04 9.67 6.07
C ASP A 137 -11.81 8.71 7.24
N LEU A 138 -12.83 7.93 7.60
CA LEU A 138 -12.69 6.89 8.62
C LEU A 138 -11.62 5.85 8.24
N ARG A 139 -11.57 5.41 6.98
CA ARG A 139 -10.52 4.49 6.52
C ARG A 139 -9.14 5.14 6.55
N GLN A 140 -9.03 6.44 6.30
CA GLN A 140 -7.76 7.15 6.37
C GLN A 140 -7.22 7.23 7.81
N ILE A 141 -8.12 7.41 8.80
CA ILE A 141 -7.78 7.34 10.23
C ILE A 141 -7.26 5.94 10.59
N LEU A 142 -7.92 4.89 10.07
CA LEU A 142 -7.54 3.50 10.30
C LEU A 142 -6.21 3.14 9.62
N GLY A 143 -6.01 3.57 8.37
CA GLY A 143 -4.75 3.52 7.62
C GLY A 143 -3.93 2.26 7.87
N SER A 144 -2.67 2.44 8.26
CA SER A 144 -1.76 1.39 8.77
C SER A 144 -1.82 1.19 10.28
N LYS A 145 -2.75 1.86 10.98
CA LYS A 145 -2.82 1.93 12.45
C LYS A 145 -3.74 0.86 13.05
N GLY A 146 -4.64 0.25 12.27
CA GLY A 146 -5.50 -0.84 12.72
C GLY A 146 -6.71 -1.06 11.80
N GLU A 147 -7.51 -2.09 12.10
CA GLU A 147 -8.67 -2.47 11.29
C GLU A 147 -9.99 -1.79 11.69
N ALA A 148 -10.06 -1.19 12.88
CA ALA A 148 -11.26 -0.57 13.43
C ALA A 148 -10.96 0.42 14.55
N LEU A 149 -11.96 1.25 14.87
CA LEU A 149 -11.97 2.07 16.09
C LEU A 149 -12.73 1.36 17.21
N TYR A 150 -12.28 1.57 18.43
CA TYR A 150 -12.84 1.02 19.66
C TYR A 150 -13.24 2.13 20.59
N GLN A 151 -14.50 2.15 21.00
CA GLN A 151 -14.99 3.16 21.92
C GLN A 151 -14.31 2.97 23.30
N LEU A 152 -13.75 4.03 23.89
CA LEU A 152 -13.07 3.91 25.19
C LEU A 152 -14.03 3.48 26.30
N SER A 153 -15.26 3.97 26.28
CA SER A 153 -16.32 3.59 27.22
C SER A 153 -16.89 2.19 26.97
N ASN A 154 -16.71 1.62 25.78
CA ASN A 154 -17.07 0.24 25.46
C ASN A 154 -16.04 -0.42 24.52
N PRO A 155 -14.91 -0.92 25.07
CA PRO A 155 -13.79 -1.41 24.28
C PRO A 155 -14.07 -2.70 23.47
N LYS A 156 -15.25 -3.31 23.65
CA LYS A 156 -15.71 -4.47 22.85
C LYS A 156 -16.44 -4.04 21.57
N LYS A 157 -16.81 -2.78 21.46
CA LYS A 157 -17.57 -2.26 20.32
C LYS A 157 -16.62 -1.85 19.20
N ARG A 158 -16.60 -2.67 18.14
CA ARG A 158 -15.82 -2.46 16.91
C ARG A 158 -16.55 -1.50 15.96
N ILE A 159 -15.86 -0.44 15.55
CA ILE A 159 -16.39 0.62 14.67
C ILE A 159 -15.63 0.62 13.35
N THR A 160 -16.36 0.41 12.25
CA THR A 160 -15.81 0.32 10.88
C THR A 160 -16.56 1.20 9.88
N LYS A 161 -17.64 1.87 10.31
CA LYS A 161 -18.48 2.73 9.47
C LYS A 161 -18.82 4.02 10.21
N LEU A 162 -18.87 5.14 9.50
CA LEU A 162 -19.18 6.48 10.00
C LEU A 162 -20.48 6.50 10.80
N LYS A 163 -21.52 5.80 10.33
CA LYS A 163 -22.82 5.71 11.03
C LYS A 163 -22.75 5.13 12.45
N GLN A 164 -21.68 4.41 12.78
CA GLN A 164 -21.48 3.80 14.09
C GLN A 164 -20.75 4.74 15.05
N LEU A 165 -20.15 5.82 14.53
CA LEU A 165 -19.49 6.84 15.34
C LEU A 165 -20.54 7.66 16.10
N ILE A 166 -20.21 7.92 17.34
CA ILE A 166 -20.83 8.88 18.24
C ILE A 166 -19.99 10.16 18.18
N ASP A 167 -20.67 11.27 17.94
CA ASP A 167 -20.06 12.59 17.85
C ASP A 167 -19.55 13.04 19.23
N GLY A 168 -18.38 13.65 19.28
CA GLY A 168 -17.66 14.06 20.49
C GLY A 168 -17.00 12.92 21.29
N GLU A 169 -17.13 11.66 20.85
CA GLU A 169 -16.67 10.50 21.61
C GLU A 169 -15.19 10.20 21.40
N LYS A 170 -14.57 9.56 22.41
CA LYS A 170 -13.18 9.10 22.37
C LYS A 170 -13.09 7.66 21.88
N TYR A 171 -12.18 7.43 20.93
CA TYR A 171 -11.88 6.13 20.36
C TYR A 171 -10.40 5.79 20.48
N ASN A 172 -10.13 4.50 20.50
CA ASN A 172 -8.81 3.93 20.35
C ASN A 172 -8.76 3.20 19.00
N VAL A 173 -7.62 3.26 18.31
CA VAL A 173 -7.33 2.39 17.16
C VAL A 173 -6.94 0.97 17.59
N TYR A 174 -6.75 0.77 18.90
CA TYR A 174 -6.39 -0.49 19.54
C TYR A 174 -7.53 -1.08 20.37
N SER A 175 -7.74 -2.40 20.27
CA SER A 175 -8.48 -3.17 21.26
C SER A 175 -7.57 -4.13 21.97
N ARG A 176 -7.59 -4.15 23.30
CA ARG A 176 -6.96 -5.21 24.10
C ARG A 176 -7.50 -6.63 23.80
N TYR A 177 -8.57 -6.73 23.02
CA TYR A 177 -9.19 -7.99 22.59
C TYR A 177 -8.78 -8.40 21.16
N GLU A 178 -8.04 -7.55 20.44
CA GLU A 178 -7.41 -7.85 19.15
C GLU A 178 -5.89 -7.81 19.33
N GLN A 179 -5.36 -8.82 20.04
CA GLN A 179 -3.93 -8.97 20.32
C GLN A 179 -3.06 -9.11 19.05
N SER A 180 -3.64 -9.41 17.89
CA SER A 180 -2.88 -9.79 16.69
C SER A 180 -1.94 -8.69 16.18
N PHE A 181 -2.38 -7.44 16.09
CA PHE A 181 -1.59 -6.40 15.39
C PHE A 181 -0.40 -5.87 16.21
N ALA A 182 -0.62 -5.51 17.48
CA ALA A 182 0.46 -5.00 18.33
C ALA A 182 1.47 -6.10 18.72
N ASP A 183 1.01 -7.34 18.85
CA ASP A 183 1.91 -8.47 19.06
C ASP A 183 2.67 -8.79 17.77
N GLU A 184 2.04 -8.76 16.59
CA GLU A 184 2.71 -8.95 15.29
C GLU A 184 3.77 -7.87 15.01
N VAL A 185 3.45 -6.58 15.18
CA VAL A 185 4.43 -5.49 15.00
C VAL A 185 5.59 -5.62 16.00
N ARG A 186 5.28 -5.92 17.26
CA ARG A 186 6.31 -6.12 18.29
C ARG A 186 7.16 -7.36 18.01
N TRP A 187 6.55 -8.42 17.53
CA TRP A 187 7.24 -9.66 17.18
C TRP A 187 8.14 -9.43 15.97
N GLN A 188 7.66 -8.72 14.94
CA GLN A 188 8.47 -8.32 13.79
C GLN A 188 9.64 -7.44 14.20
N LYS A 189 9.45 -6.46 15.11
CA LYS A 189 10.55 -5.64 15.64
C LYS A 189 11.59 -6.49 16.38
N LYS A 190 11.13 -7.43 17.23
CA LYS A 190 12.02 -8.36 17.94
C LYS A 190 12.76 -9.30 17.00
N GLU A 191 12.08 -9.78 15.95
CA GLU A 191 12.66 -10.64 14.92
C GLU A 191 13.71 -9.89 14.10
N ASN A 192 13.42 -8.64 13.71
CA ASN A 192 14.39 -7.77 13.03
C ASN A 192 15.63 -7.54 13.89
N ALA A 193 15.43 -7.12 15.15
CA ALA A 193 16.54 -6.86 16.08
C ALA A 193 17.38 -8.12 16.33
N ALA A 194 16.74 -9.28 16.54
CA ALA A 194 17.43 -10.55 16.71
C ALA A 194 18.23 -10.94 15.46
N MET A 195 17.65 -10.76 14.26
CA MET A 195 18.35 -10.99 13.00
C MET A 195 19.57 -10.06 12.87
N GLU A 196 19.41 -8.77 13.14
CA GLU A 196 20.47 -7.77 13.06
C GLU A 196 21.62 -8.10 14.03
N GLU A 197 21.30 -8.45 15.27
CA GLU A 197 22.28 -8.89 16.28
C GLU A 197 23.03 -10.16 15.85
N GLU A 198 22.32 -11.19 15.36
CA GLU A 198 22.95 -12.45 14.94
C GLU A 198 23.88 -12.27 13.74
N VAL A 199 23.44 -11.49 12.75
CA VAL A 199 24.24 -11.12 11.58
C VAL A 199 25.48 -10.33 11.98
N ALA A 200 25.30 -9.31 12.82
CA ALA A 200 26.38 -8.46 13.31
C ALA A 200 27.42 -9.28 14.08
N LEU A 201 26.98 -10.18 14.95
CA LEU A 201 27.85 -11.09 15.70
C LEU A 201 28.61 -12.05 14.77
N ALA A 202 27.93 -12.63 13.78
CA ALA A 202 28.56 -13.54 12.83
C ALA A 202 29.66 -12.84 12.01
N LEU A 203 29.39 -11.61 11.55
CA LEU A 203 30.38 -10.81 10.86
C LEU A 203 31.54 -10.44 11.78
N LYS A 204 31.28 -9.96 13.00
CA LYS A 204 32.32 -9.60 13.97
C LYS A 204 33.25 -10.77 14.25
N ASN A 205 32.69 -11.96 14.50
CA ASN A 205 33.45 -13.19 14.70
C ASN A 205 34.28 -13.56 13.47
N TYR A 206 33.70 -13.41 12.27
CA TYR A 206 34.42 -13.66 11.02
C TYR A 206 35.61 -12.71 10.86
N LEU A 207 35.41 -11.39 11.07
CA LEU A 207 36.46 -10.39 10.99
C LEU A 207 37.57 -10.67 12.01
N HIS A 208 37.20 -11.01 13.24
CA HIS A 208 38.17 -11.35 14.29
C HIS A 208 39.01 -12.58 13.92
N LEU A 209 38.38 -13.66 13.45
CA LEU A 209 39.09 -14.89 13.06
C LEU A 209 40.05 -14.70 11.88
N HIS A 210 39.64 -13.91 10.87
CA HIS A 210 40.37 -13.85 9.60
C HIS A 210 41.36 -12.70 9.50
N LEU A 211 41.13 -11.61 10.24
CA LEU A 211 42.01 -10.44 10.20
C LEU A 211 42.94 -10.39 11.41
N GLY A 212 42.60 -11.04 12.53
CA GLY A 212 43.42 -11.06 13.75
C GLY A 212 43.57 -9.71 14.45
N SER A 213 43.18 -8.61 13.81
CA SER A 213 43.14 -7.25 14.33
C SER A 213 41.98 -7.04 15.33
N ALA A 214 42.10 -6.00 16.14
CA ALA A 214 41.02 -5.57 17.04
C ALA A 214 39.85 -5.03 16.20
N VAL A 215 38.73 -5.77 16.20
CA VAL A 215 37.47 -5.34 15.59
C VAL A 215 36.78 -4.38 16.55
N ILE A 216 36.56 -3.15 16.11
CA ILE A 216 35.92 -2.09 16.91
C ILE A 216 34.48 -1.92 16.43
N ASP A 217 33.53 -1.92 17.36
CA ASP A 217 32.14 -1.56 17.07
C ASP A 217 32.06 -0.04 16.78
N MET A 218 31.43 0.33 15.68
CA MET A 218 31.31 1.71 15.24
C MET A 218 29.87 2.21 15.41
N PRO A 219 29.64 3.53 15.50
CA PRO A 219 28.30 4.08 15.47
C PRO A 219 27.56 3.65 14.20
N THR A 220 26.30 3.28 14.37
CA THR A 220 25.36 2.96 13.29
C THR A 220 24.77 4.22 12.68
N ASP A 221 24.54 5.23 13.52
CA ASP A 221 23.98 6.52 13.12
C ASP A 221 25.07 7.45 12.59
N VAL A 222 24.88 7.93 11.36
CA VAL A 222 25.70 8.97 10.75
C VAL A 222 25.03 10.31 11.01
N LEU A 223 25.71 11.16 11.77
CA LEU A 223 25.21 12.50 12.07
C LEU A 223 25.66 13.50 11.01
N GLY A 224 24.72 14.32 10.55
CA GLY A 224 25.00 15.49 9.72
C GLY A 224 25.54 16.66 10.54
N SER A 225 25.95 17.72 9.84
CA SER A 225 26.52 18.93 10.46
C SER A 225 25.59 19.66 11.43
N ASN A 226 24.27 19.43 11.33
CA ASN A 226 23.24 19.97 12.21
C ASN A 226 22.88 19.03 13.38
N GLY A 227 23.57 17.91 13.54
CA GLY A 227 23.30 16.91 14.58
C GLY A 227 22.12 15.98 14.29
N ASN A 228 21.48 16.08 13.12
CA ASN A 228 20.44 15.13 12.71
C ASN A 228 21.05 13.87 12.12
N ILE A 229 20.37 12.73 12.26
CA ILE A 229 20.75 11.48 11.60
C ILE A 229 20.49 11.63 10.10
N VAL A 230 21.54 11.53 9.28
CA VAL A 230 21.46 11.62 7.81
C VAL A 230 21.48 10.25 7.15
N GLN A 231 21.99 9.24 7.86
CA GLN A 231 22.00 7.85 7.42
C GLN A 231 22.16 6.92 8.63
N GLU A 232 21.56 5.74 8.57
CA GLU A 232 21.66 4.70 9.60
C GLU A 232 22.13 3.40 8.96
N TRP A 233 22.89 2.59 9.69
CA TRP A 233 23.36 1.27 9.27
C TRP A 233 22.94 0.23 10.31
N ASP A 234 22.55 -0.97 9.88
CA ASP A 234 22.09 -2.01 10.81
C ASP A 234 23.24 -2.52 11.71
N ALA A 235 24.48 -2.45 11.22
CA ALA A 235 25.70 -2.61 12.01
C ALA A 235 26.90 -1.94 11.32
N ALA A 236 27.89 -1.52 12.11
CA ALA A 236 29.12 -0.95 11.60
C ALA A 236 30.35 -1.42 12.40
N PHE A 237 31.43 -1.75 11.70
CA PHE A 237 32.66 -2.22 12.32
C PHE A 237 33.87 -1.55 11.69
N LYS A 238 34.92 -1.33 12.48
CA LYS A 238 36.23 -0.87 12.00
C LYS A 238 37.28 -1.93 12.29
N VAL A 239 38.10 -2.20 11.29
CA VAL A 239 39.33 -2.98 11.43
C VAL A 239 40.44 -2.20 10.75
N ASP A 240 41.41 -1.76 11.52
CA ASP A 240 42.49 -0.88 11.06
C ASP A 240 41.92 0.39 10.39
N ASP A 241 42.22 0.63 9.11
CA ASP A 241 41.72 1.77 8.32
C ASP A 241 40.49 1.43 7.44
N VAL A 242 39.86 0.28 7.69
CA VAL A 242 38.73 -0.24 6.92
C VAL A 242 37.44 -0.17 7.73
N LEU A 243 36.44 0.52 7.17
CA LEU A 243 35.07 0.58 7.72
C LEU A 243 34.17 -0.41 6.98
N TYR A 244 33.47 -1.24 7.74
CA TYR A 244 32.51 -2.24 7.26
C TYR A 244 31.10 -1.77 7.62
N LEU A 245 30.25 -1.55 6.61
CA LEU A 245 28.90 -1.02 6.77
C LEU A 245 27.87 -2.09 6.36
N CYS A 246 26.98 -2.43 7.29
CA CYS A 246 26.05 -3.54 7.12
C CYS A 246 24.62 -3.07 6.86
N GLU A 247 23.96 -3.74 5.92
CA GLU A 247 22.53 -3.65 5.71
C GLU A 247 21.91 -5.05 5.80
N ALA A 248 21.00 -5.25 6.74
CA ALA A 248 20.24 -6.46 6.97
C ALA A 248 18.82 -6.36 6.41
N LYS A 249 18.37 -7.45 5.78
CA LYS A 249 17.01 -7.62 5.27
C LYS A 249 16.59 -9.08 5.44
N HIS A 250 15.33 -9.35 5.76
CA HIS A 250 14.85 -10.75 5.78
C HIS A 250 15.08 -11.47 4.45
N VAL A 251 14.72 -10.81 3.35
CA VAL A 251 14.92 -11.35 2.00
C VAL A 251 15.78 -10.40 1.21
N MET A 252 16.97 -10.86 0.79
CA MET A 252 17.80 -10.14 -0.16
C MET A 252 17.35 -10.43 -1.59
N SER A 253 17.28 -9.39 -2.41
CA SER A 253 16.77 -9.46 -3.78
C SER A 253 17.54 -8.53 -4.71
N THR A 254 17.40 -8.77 -6.01
CA THR A 254 18.10 -8.06 -7.09
C THR A 254 17.77 -6.56 -7.14
N ASP A 255 16.60 -6.15 -6.64
CA ASP A 255 16.19 -4.75 -6.54
C ASP A 255 16.72 -4.03 -5.29
N LYS A 256 17.20 -4.78 -4.29
CA LYS A 256 17.73 -4.23 -3.03
C LYS A 256 19.24 -4.03 -3.07
N LEU A 257 19.98 -4.93 -3.69
CA LEU A 257 21.45 -4.84 -3.74
C LEU A 257 21.97 -3.51 -4.33
N PRO A 258 21.45 -3.00 -5.47
CA PRO A 258 21.93 -1.74 -6.01
C PRO A 258 21.70 -0.56 -5.06
N LYS A 259 20.63 -0.60 -4.24
CA LYS A 259 20.33 0.43 -3.24
C LYS A 259 21.38 0.43 -2.13
N ILE A 260 21.88 -0.74 -1.73
CA ILE A 260 22.96 -0.85 -0.74
C ILE A 260 24.24 -0.23 -1.29
N SER A 261 24.65 -0.62 -2.51
CA SER A 261 25.82 -0.04 -3.18
C SER A 261 25.71 1.47 -3.35
N GLN A 262 24.54 1.96 -3.76
CA GLN A 262 24.27 3.40 -3.87
C GLN A 262 24.39 4.10 -2.52
N ARG A 263 23.81 3.55 -1.45
CA ARG A 263 23.90 4.10 -0.09
C ARG A 263 25.34 4.21 0.40
N ILE A 264 26.18 3.22 0.10
CA ILE A 264 27.61 3.24 0.44
C ILE A 264 28.34 4.34 -0.34
N GLN A 265 28.03 4.48 -1.63
CA GLN A 265 28.60 5.54 -2.45
C GLN A 265 28.18 6.93 -1.92
N THR A 266 26.90 7.12 -1.62
CA THR A 266 26.39 8.36 -1.01
C THR A 266 27.08 8.63 0.33
N PHE A 267 27.23 7.63 1.20
CA PHE A 267 27.97 7.78 2.45
C PHE A 267 29.39 8.27 2.19
N LYS A 268 30.15 7.56 1.35
CA LYS A 268 31.56 7.87 1.05
C LYS A 268 31.74 9.28 0.48
N GLU A 269 30.89 9.68 -0.45
CA GLU A 269 31.06 10.92 -1.21
C GLU A 269 30.46 12.14 -0.50
N GLN A 270 29.35 11.97 0.21
CA GLN A 270 28.57 13.10 0.73
C GLN A 270 28.61 13.22 2.26
N PHE A 271 28.64 12.10 2.98
CA PHE A 271 28.46 12.12 4.44
C PHE A 271 29.76 11.89 5.21
N GLN A 272 30.61 10.96 4.77
CA GLN A 272 31.88 10.62 5.43
C GLN A 272 32.77 11.86 5.69
N PRO A 273 32.94 12.82 4.75
CA PRO A 273 33.79 14.00 4.98
C PRO A 273 33.32 14.91 6.12
N HIS A 274 32.06 14.79 6.53
CA HIS A 274 31.42 15.62 7.55
C HIS A 274 30.84 14.80 8.71
N ALA A 275 31.06 13.49 8.71
CA ALA A 275 30.60 12.59 9.75
C ALA A 275 31.43 12.75 11.03
N GLN A 276 30.94 12.15 12.12
CA GLN A 276 31.64 12.10 13.40
C GLN A 276 33.05 11.52 13.22
N GLU A 277 34.01 11.97 14.02
CA GLU A 277 35.44 11.62 13.89
C GLU A 277 35.70 10.11 13.75
N GLN A 278 34.91 9.30 14.44
CA GLN A 278 35.01 7.84 14.43
C GLN A 278 34.78 7.26 13.01
N LEU A 279 33.86 7.84 12.25
CA LEU A 279 33.48 7.41 10.90
C LEU A 279 34.27 8.11 9.79
N SER A 280 34.96 9.22 10.10
CA SER A 280 35.66 10.05 9.13
C SER A 280 37.19 9.92 9.21
N ILE A 281 37.78 9.94 10.41
CA ILE A 281 39.23 10.01 10.60
C ILE A 281 39.87 8.62 10.54
N GLY A 282 40.92 8.50 9.71
CA GLY A 282 41.72 7.28 9.58
C GLY A 282 40.96 6.12 8.93
N ILE A 283 39.94 6.43 8.12
CA ILE A 283 39.23 5.47 7.27
C ILE A 283 39.65 5.69 5.82
N ASN A 284 40.39 4.74 5.25
CA ASN A 284 40.85 4.79 3.86
C ASN A 284 40.00 3.91 2.94
N LYS A 285 39.30 2.93 3.50
CA LYS A 285 38.50 1.98 2.74
C LYS A 285 37.15 1.76 3.41
N ILE A 286 36.10 1.71 2.59
CA ILE A 286 34.75 1.35 3.01
C ILE A 286 34.35 0.09 2.27
N ILE A 287 33.80 -0.88 3.00
CA ILE A 287 33.29 -2.15 2.45
C ILE A 287 31.83 -2.29 2.83
N GLY A 288 31.01 -2.53 1.82
CA GLY A 288 29.58 -2.83 1.97
C GLY A 288 29.31 -4.28 2.29
N ILE A 289 28.34 -4.51 3.17
CA ILE A 289 27.93 -5.84 3.57
C ILE A 289 26.41 -5.96 3.45
N ALA A 290 25.99 -6.89 2.60
CA ALA A 290 24.60 -7.27 2.42
C ALA A 290 24.30 -8.51 3.28
N CYS A 291 23.36 -8.37 4.20
CA CYS A 291 23.02 -9.40 5.15
C CYS A 291 21.56 -9.84 4.99
N ALA A 292 21.28 -11.13 5.06
CA ALA A 292 19.89 -11.60 5.04
C ALA A 292 19.66 -12.97 5.67
N THR A 293 18.46 -13.20 6.22
CA THR A 293 17.99 -14.54 6.64
C THR A 293 17.74 -15.45 5.44
N TYR A 294 17.32 -14.88 4.31
CA TYR A 294 17.24 -15.57 3.03
C TYR A 294 17.98 -14.81 1.93
N PHE A 295 19.05 -15.43 1.43
CA PHE A 295 19.92 -14.86 0.41
C PHE A 295 20.10 -15.86 -0.76
N PRO A 296 19.31 -15.74 -1.84
CA PRO A 296 19.34 -16.69 -2.94
C PRO A 296 20.72 -16.77 -3.62
N PRO A 297 21.18 -17.95 -4.08
CA PRO A 297 22.48 -18.11 -4.72
C PRO A 297 22.78 -17.15 -5.87
N LEU A 298 21.80 -16.89 -6.75
CA LEU A 298 21.95 -15.97 -7.87
C LEU A 298 22.13 -14.51 -7.39
N VAL A 299 21.36 -14.12 -6.37
CA VAL A 299 21.44 -12.78 -5.78
C VAL A 299 22.79 -12.60 -5.08
N ARG A 300 23.35 -13.65 -4.46
CA ARG A 300 24.71 -13.59 -3.86
C ARG A 300 25.78 -13.29 -4.90
N LYS A 301 25.67 -13.92 -6.08
CA LYS A 301 26.58 -13.64 -7.19
C LYS A 301 26.51 -12.17 -7.60
N GLU A 302 25.31 -11.64 -7.77
CA GLU A 302 25.12 -10.22 -8.10
C GLU A 302 25.68 -9.29 -7.03
N ALA A 303 25.53 -9.63 -5.74
CA ALA A 303 26.10 -8.86 -4.66
C ALA A 303 27.63 -8.80 -4.73
N HIS A 304 28.28 -9.93 -5.07
CA HIS A 304 29.72 -9.97 -5.30
C HIS A 304 30.15 -9.18 -6.54
N ASP A 305 29.36 -9.22 -7.61
CA ASP A 305 29.59 -8.39 -8.81
C ASP A 305 29.51 -6.88 -8.48
N LEU A 306 28.73 -6.51 -7.46
CA LEU A 306 28.63 -5.16 -6.90
C LEU A 306 29.71 -4.84 -5.84
N GLY A 307 30.64 -5.75 -5.57
CA GLY A 307 31.70 -5.58 -4.58
C GLY A 307 31.26 -5.70 -3.12
N LEU A 308 30.07 -6.28 -2.86
CA LEU A 308 29.53 -6.48 -1.52
C LEU A 308 29.97 -7.83 -0.93
N ILE A 309 30.14 -7.85 0.40
CA ILE A 309 30.24 -9.10 1.17
C ILE A 309 28.82 -9.60 1.46
N CYS A 310 28.59 -10.90 1.37
CA CYS A 310 27.30 -11.51 1.70
C CYS A 310 27.36 -12.17 3.09
N VAL A 311 26.35 -11.94 3.92
CA VAL A 311 26.14 -12.66 5.19
C VAL A 311 24.77 -13.35 5.17
N TYR A 312 24.74 -14.67 5.30
CA TYR A 312 23.49 -15.44 5.20
C TYR A 312 23.55 -16.77 5.98
N PRO A 313 22.42 -17.36 6.40
CA PRO A 313 22.41 -18.65 7.08
C PRO A 313 22.97 -19.81 6.24
N SER A 314 23.86 -20.59 6.82
CA SER A 314 24.38 -21.87 6.34
C SER A 314 24.64 -22.78 7.54
N ASP A 315 24.13 -24.00 7.52
CA ASP A 315 24.45 -25.04 8.53
C ASP A 315 24.23 -24.58 9.99
N TRP A 316 23.05 -24.04 10.29
CA TRP A 316 22.62 -23.56 11.62
C TRP A 316 23.35 -22.33 12.17
N ARG A 317 24.16 -21.64 11.35
CA ARG A 317 24.82 -20.37 11.68
C ARG A 317 24.78 -19.42 10.49
N TYR A 318 25.10 -18.15 10.68
CA TYR A 318 25.38 -17.26 9.55
C TYR A 318 26.78 -17.52 9.00
N ARG A 319 26.88 -17.68 7.68
CA ARG A 319 28.10 -17.74 6.89
C ARG A 319 28.36 -16.36 6.28
N VAL A 320 29.60 -15.90 6.41
CA VAL A 320 30.12 -14.75 5.66
C VAL A 320 30.80 -15.29 4.41
N ASP A 321 30.25 -14.97 3.25
CA ASP A 321 30.77 -15.39 1.96
C ASP A 321 31.52 -14.24 1.31
N LYS A 322 32.79 -14.50 1.00
CA LYS A 322 33.66 -13.62 0.23
C LYS A 322 34.13 -14.39 -0.98
N THR A 323 33.43 -14.28 -2.10
CA THR A 323 34.13 -14.34 -3.38
C THR A 323 34.66 -12.94 -3.64
N LEU A 324 35.88 -12.66 -3.20
CA LEU A 324 36.62 -11.51 -3.72
C LEU A 324 36.74 -11.72 -5.24
N PRO A 325 36.51 -10.70 -6.09
CA PRO A 325 36.89 -10.80 -7.49
C PRO A 325 38.37 -11.20 -7.55
N ILE A 326 38.66 -12.23 -8.35
CA ILE A 326 40.01 -12.77 -8.57
C ILE A 326 40.96 -11.74 -9.23
N GLU A 327 40.50 -10.52 -9.51
CA GLU A 327 41.33 -9.42 -10.02
C GLU A 327 41.01 -8.09 -9.31
N PHE A 328 41.51 -7.91 -8.09
CA PHE A 328 41.89 -6.58 -7.61
C PHE A 328 43.40 -6.59 -7.37
N LYS A 329 44.16 -6.47 -8.46
CA LYS A 329 45.54 -5.99 -8.38
C LYS A 329 45.47 -4.52 -7.97
N ILE A 330 45.91 -4.23 -6.75
CA ILE A 330 46.27 -2.87 -6.34
C ILE A 330 47.60 -2.59 -7.03
N GLU A 331 47.59 -1.75 -8.08
CA GLU A 331 48.80 -1.10 -8.55
C GLU A 331 49.34 -0.21 -7.41
N ARG A 332 50.64 -0.35 -7.14
CA ARG A 332 51.37 0.40 -6.11
C ARG A 332 51.57 1.85 -6.51
#